data_AF-X0X757-F1
#
_entry.id   AF-X0X757-F1
#
_cell.length_a   1.000
_cell.length_b   1.000
_cell.length_c   1.000
_cell.angle_alpha   90.00
_cell.angle_beta   90.00
_cell.angle_gamma   90.00
#
_symmetry.space_group_name_H-M   'P 1'
#
loop_
_entity.id
_entity.type
_entity.pdbx_description
1 polymer ?
#
loop_
_entity_poly.entity_id
_entity_poly.type
_entity_poly.pdbx_seq_one_letter_code
_entity_poly.pdbx_strand_id
1 'polypeptide(L)'
;MARPCVRRCVFVLLSGIFTAATASMGGCGRPLAGEATPLAQRIPSVNVTRGAQRDAAWRFSPNCYMAHVHYLASDELGGRGVGTEGIRQATEYIADTFEWLGLTPGGDDDSYFQTFGMKTGAALTEAA
;
A
#
# COMPACT_ATOMS: atom_id res chain seq x y z
N MET A 1 -14.14 -13.41 -20.22
CA MET A 1 -13.89 -14.13 -18.95
C MET A 1 -12.82 -15.20 -19.18
N ALA A 2 -11.56 -14.96 -18.77
CA ALA A 2 -10.56 -15.99 -18.45
C ALA A 2 -9.26 -15.29 -18.02
N ARG A 3 -9.02 -15.28 -16.71
CA ARG A 3 -7.93 -14.62 -15.99
C ARG A 3 -6.66 -15.50 -16.04
N PRO A 4 -5.51 -15.06 -16.58
CA PRO A 4 -4.26 -15.80 -16.45
C PRO A 4 -3.29 -15.05 -15.54
N CYS A 5 -3.60 -14.97 -14.24
CA CYS A 5 -2.61 -14.56 -13.23
C CYS A 5 -2.69 -15.42 -11.94
N VAL A 6 -3.37 -16.57 -11.99
CA VAL A 6 -3.67 -17.34 -10.77
C VAL A 6 -3.16 -18.76 -10.89
N ARG A 7 -1.93 -19.02 -10.48
CA ARG A 7 -1.56 -20.36 -10.02
C ARG A 7 -0.33 -20.31 -9.12
N ARG A 8 -0.51 -20.78 -7.88
CA ARG A 8 0.47 -21.48 -7.02
C ARG A 8 0.92 -20.73 -5.76
N CYS A 9 0.06 -20.60 -4.76
CA CYS A 9 0.46 -20.46 -3.35
C CYS A 9 -0.67 -20.91 -2.40
N VAL A 10 -0.95 -22.22 -2.35
CA VAL A 10 -1.62 -22.86 -1.20
C VAL A 10 -0.93 -24.21 -1.01
N PHE A 11 -0.32 -24.42 0.16
CA PHE A 11 0.44 -25.56 0.72
C PHE A 11 1.74 -24.98 1.31
N VAL A 12 2.04 -24.94 2.61
CA VAL A 12 1.82 -25.92 3.69
C VAL A 12 1.89 -25.22 5.06
N LEU A 13 0.96 -25.61 5.94
CA LEU A 13 0.93 -25.38 7.39
C LEU A 13 1.97 -26.24 8.14
N LEU A 14 2.24 -25.85 9.39
CA LEU A 14 2.73 -26.65 10.54
C LEU A 14 4.22 -26.59 10.92
N SER A 15 4.40 -26.47 12.25
CA SER A 15 5.57 -26.73 13.11
C SER A 15 6.69 -25.68 13.09
N GLY A 16 7.22 -25.16 14.20
CA GLY A 16 7.02 -25.43 15.63
C GLY A 16 8.12 -24.71 16.45
N ILE A 17 7.84 -24.52 17.75
CA ILE A 17 8.78 -24.59 18.90
C ILE A 17 10.01 -23.65 18.91
N PHE A 18 10.10 -22.79 19.95
CA PHE A 18 11.21 -22.62 20.92
C PHE A 18 11.05 -21.25 21.60
N THR A 19 10.40 -21.17 22.75
CA THR A 19 11.00 -21.34 24.10
C THR A 19 12.12 -20.35 24.41
N ALA A 20 11.73 -19.34 25.18
CA ALA A 20 12.45 -18.64 26.25
C ALA A 20 13.99 -18.62 26.24
N ALA A 21 14.55 -17.41 26.10
CA ALA A 21 15.87 -17.06 26.64
C ALA A 21 15.81 -15.67 27.27
N THR A 22 15.65 -15.63 28.59
CA THR A 22 15.80 -14.46 29.46
C THR A 22 17.26 -14.34 29.91
N ALA A 23 17.93 -13.26 29.54
CA ALA A 23 19.21 -12.79 30.11
C ALA A 23 19.33 -11.31 29.75
N SER A 24 19.85 -10.38 30.54
CA SER A 24 20.27 -10.30 31.94
C SER A 24 20.34 -8.80 32.19
N MET A 25 19.79 -8.33 33.32
CA MET A 25 19.93 -6.93 33.72
C MET A 25 21.37 -6.66 34.17
N GLY A 26 22.00 -5.63 33.59
CA GLY A 26 23.31 -5.14 34.00
C GLY A 26 23.52 -3.75 33.42
N GLY A 27 23.24 -2.73 34.24
CA GLY A 27 23.41 -1.33 33.88
C GLY A 27 24.86 -0.84 34.01
N CYS A 28 25.13 0.27 33.34
CA CYS A 28 25.97 1.38 33.79
C CYS A 28 25.69 2.57 32.86
N GLY A 29 25.52 3.76 33.44
CA GLY A 29 24.97 4.94 32.79
C GLY A 29 25.63 5.32 31.47
N ARG A 30 24.80 5.71 30.50
CA ARG A 30 25.25 6.39 29.29
C ARG A 30 25.04 7.89 29.44
N PRO A 31 26.05 8.71 29.06
CA PRO A 31 25.98 10.14 29.17
C PRO A 31 24.94 10.74 28.21
N LEU A 32 24.34 11.84 28.66
CA LEU A 32 23.50 12.75 27.88
C LEU A 32 24.38 13.46 26.85
N ALA A 33 24.60 12.83 25.69
CA ALA A 33 25.12 13.49 24.50
C ALA A 33 23.93 13.92 23.65
N GLY A 34 23.59 15.21 23.74
CA GLY A 34 22.76 15.87 22.76
C GLY A 34 23.49 15.89 21.42
N GLU A 35 23.09 15.02 20.50
CA GLU A 35 23.45 15.11 19.10
C GLU A 35 22.15 15.22 18.30
N ALA A 36 21.77 16.47 18.03
CA ALA A 36 20.78 16.79 17.01
C ALA A 36 21.26 16.18 15.69
N THR A 37 20.67 15.04 15.32
CA THR A 37 20.98 14.37 14.06
C THR A 37 20.31 15.17 12.94
N PRO A 38 21.03 15.62 11.90
CA PRO A 38 20.40 16.28 10.77
C PRO A 38 19.47 15.30 10.05
N LEU A 39 18.25 15.75 9.74
CA LEU A 39 17.20 15.06 8.96
C LEU A 39 17.59 14.82 7.48
N ALA A 40 18.89 14.74 7.17
CA ALA A 40 19.38 14.44 5.84
C ALA A 40 19.44 12.92 5.63
N GLN A 41 18.38 12.40 5.03
CA GLN A 41 18.35 11.19 4.20
C GLN A 41 18.88 9.90 4.83
N ARG A 42 18.04 9.23 5.62
CA ARG A 42 18.26 7.81 5.98
C ARG A 42 17.27 6.93 5.22
N ILE A 43 17.40 6.87 3.90
CA ILE A 43 16.89 5.72 3.15
C ILE A 43 17.98 4.65 3.28
N PRO A 44 17.74 3.52 3.97
CA PRO A 44 18.71 2.44 3.98
C PRO A 44 18.93 1.98 2.54
N SER A 45 20.19 1.91 2.12
CA SER A 45 20.56 1.31 0.84
C SER A 45 20.19 -0.18 0.89
N VAL A 46 18.97 -0.49 0.46
CA VAL A 46 18.51 -1.88 0.30
C VAL A 46 19.37 -2.47 -0.82
N ASN A 47 20.39 -3.24 -0.43
CA ASN A 47 21.16 -4.05 -1.35
C ASN A 47 20.27 -5.20 -1.82
N VAL A 48 19.51 -4.95 -2.89
CA VAL A 48 18.72 -5.98 -3.56
C VAL A 48 19.70 -6.91 -4.27
N THR A 49 19.98 -8.06 -3.66
CA THR A 49 20.79 -9.10 -4.27
C THR A 49 20.15 -9.54 -5.59
N ARG A 50 20.94 -9.52 -6.67
CA ARG A 50 20.56 -9.88 -8.06
C ARG A 50 19.83 -11.23 -8.19
N GLY A 51 19.97 -12.13 -7.21
CA GLY A 51 19.26 -13.41 -7.15
C GLY A 51 17.75 -13.30 -6.93
N ALA A 52 17.28 -12.29 -6.19
CA ALA A 52 15.85 -12.05 -5.96
C ALA A 52 15.13 -11.42 -7.18
N GLN A 53 15.89 -10.97 -8.19
CA GLN A 53 15.37 -10.30 -9.38
C GLN A 53 15.04 -11.27 -10.53
N ARG A 54 15.32 -12.58 -10.39
CA ARG A 54 15.02 -13.56 -11.44
C ARG A 54 13.53 -13.96 -11.54
N ASP A 55 12.75 -13.66 -10.51
CA ASP A 55 11.29 -13.88 -10.48
C ASP A 55 10.50 -12.58 -10.77
N ALA A 56 11.19 -11.47 -11.06
CA ALA A 56 10.58 -10.15 -11.27
C ALA A 56 9.72 -10.08 -12.55
N ALA A 57 9.95 -10.98 -13.51
CA ALA A 57 9.21 -11.02 -14.78
C ALA A 57 7.70 -11.31 -14.61
N TRP A 58 7.31 -11.95 -13.49
CA TRP A 58 5.91 -12.15 -13.12
C TRP A 58 5.34 -11.01 -12.26
N ARG A 59 6.16 -10.42 -11.40
CA ARG A 59 5.71 -9.48 -10.35
C ARG A 59 5.27 -8.13 -10.92
N PHE A 60 5.73 -7.78 -12.12
CA PHE A 60 5.30 -6.59 -12.83
C PHE A 60 5.14 -6.91 -14.32
N SER A 61 3.95 -7.39 -14.70
CA SER A 61 3.59 -7.56 -16.11
C SER A 61 3.06 -6.23 -16.65
N PRO A 62 3.67 -5.65 -17.71
CA PRO A 62 3.20 -4.40 -18.31
C PRO A 62 1.74 -4.48 -18.75
N ASN A 63 1.30 -5.62 -19.28
CA ASN A 63 -0.07 -5.80 -19.75
C ASN A 63 -1.08 -5.77 -18.59
N CYS A 64 -0.74 -6.40 -17.46
CA CYS A 64 -1.61 -6.39 -16.28
C CYS A 64 -1.72 -4.98 -15.68
N TYR A 65 -0.58 -4.28 -15.60
CA TYR A 65 -0.56 -2.88 -15.16
C TYR A 65 -1.43 -1.99 -16.06
N MET A 66 -1.24 -2.09 -17.39
CA MET A 66 -2.01 -1.31 -18.35
C MET A 66 -3.51 -1.63 -18.29
N ALA A 67 -3.91 -2.87 -17.98
CA ALA A 67 -5.32 -3.20 -17.79
C ALA A 67 -5.96 -2.39 -16.65
N HIS A 68 -5.28 -2.22 -15.52
CA HIS A 68 -5.78 -1.37 -14.42
C HIS A 68 -5.85 0.10 -14.84
N VAL A 69 -4.83 0.60 -15.55
CA VAL A 69 -4.80 1.99 -16.05
C VAL A 69 -5.95 2.25 -17.03
N HIS A 70 -6.16 1.35 -17.99
CA HIS A 70 -7.21 1.48 -19.00
C HIS A 70 -8.61 1.49 -18.37
N TYR A 71 -8.86 0.63 -17.37
CA TYR A 71 -10.13 0.63 -16.68
C TYR A 71 -10.36 1.94 -15.91
N LEU A 72 -9.41 2.36 -15.07
CA LEU A 72 -9.52 3.57 -14.24
C LEU A 72 -9.56 4.88 -15.04
N ALA A 73 -9.11 4.84 -16.30
CA ALA A 73 -9.14 5.96 -17.23
C ALA A 73 -10.15 5.77 -18.37
N SER A 74 -11.04 4.77 -18.29
CA SER A 74 -12.04 4.54 -19.31
C SER A 74 -13.17 5.57 -19.25
N ASP A 75 -13.82 5.79 -20.40
CA ASP A 75 -14.96 6.70 -20.52
C ASP A 75 -16.17 6.23 -19.69
N GLU A 76 -16.24 4.94 -19.35
CA GLU A 76 -17.31 4.35 -18.52
C GLU A 76 -17.39 5.01 -17.13
N LEU A 77 -16.24 5.40 -16.56
CA LEU A 77 -16.22 6.07 -15.27
C LEU A 77 -16.66 7.54 -15.38
N GLY A 78 -16.78 8.14 -16.57
CA GLY A 78 -17.36 9.48 -16.76
C GLY A 78 -16.70 10.63 -15.99
N GLY A 79 -15.51 10.41 -15.41
CA GLY A 79 -14.79 11.37 -14.56
C GLY A 79 -14.85 11.06 -13.05
N ARG A 80 -13.70 11.21 -12.38
CA ARG A 80 -13.48 10.88 -10.96
C ARG A 80 -13.48 12.13 -10.06
N GLY A 81 -14.38 13.08 -10.34
CA GLY A 81 -14.59 14.26 -9.51
C GLY A 81 -15.20 13.89 -8.16
N VAL A 82 -15.03 14.75 -7.15
CA VAL A 82 -15.64 14.52 -5.83
C VAL A 82 -17.17 14.48 -5.97
N GLY A 83 -17.79 13.42 -5.46
CA GLY A 83 -19.25 13.24 -5.51
C GLY A 83 -19.80 12.76 -6.85
N THR A 84 -18.96 12.41 -7.84
CA THR A 84 -19.43 11.78 -9.07
C THR A 84 -19.66 10.28 -8.88
N GLU A 85 -20.46 9.69 -9.77
CA GLU A 85 -20.64 8.24 -9.80
C GLU A 85 -19.34 7.52 -10.20
N GLY A 86 -18.53 8.15 -11.06
CA GLY A 86 -17.23 7.63 -11.49
C GLY A 86 -16.22 7.40 -10.37
N ILE A 87 -16.16 8.31 -9.38
CA ILE A 87 -15.27 8.12 -8.24
C ILE A 87 -15.73 6.97 -7.35
N ARG A 88 -17.05 6.75 -7.21
CA ARG A 88 -17.60 5.61 -6.45
C ARG A 88 -17.17 4.29 -7.07
N GLN A 89 -17.37 4.13 -8.38
CA GLN A 89 -16.98 2.91 -9.10
C GLN A 89 -15.47 2.67 -9.10
N ALA A 90 -14.67 3.74 -9.23
CA ALA A 90 -13.21 3.63 -9.13
C ALA A 90 -12.76 3.15 -7.75
N THR A 91 -13.40 3.66 -6.69
CA THR A 91 -13.06 3.31 -5.31
C THR A 91 -13.40 1.85 -5.02
N GLU A 92 -14.57 1.38 -5.48
CA GLU A 92 -15.00 -0.02 -5.38
C GLU A 92 -14.01 -0.95 -6.11
N TYR A 93 -13.62 -0.61 -7.33
CA TYR A 93 -12.64 -1.40 -8.08
C TYR A 93 -11.29 -1.56 -7.35
N ILE A 94 -10.82 -0.50 -6.69
CA ILE A 94 -9.57 -0.53 -5.92
C ILE A 94 -9.73 -1.41 -4.68
N ALA A 95 -10.85 -1.28 -3.96
CA ALA A 95 -11.16 -2.11 -2.80
C ALA A 95 -11.22 -3.60 -3.17
N ASP A 96 -11.93 -3.94 -4.25
CA ASP A 96 -12.03 -5.32 -4.77
C ASP A 96 -10.66 -5.88 -5.17
N THR A 97 -9.81 -5.03 -5.76
CA THR A 97 -8.44 -5.42 -6.14
C THR A 97 -7.59 -5.68 -4.89
N PHE A 98 -7.74 -4.89 -3.83
CA PHE A 98 -7.02 -5.08 -2.58
C PHE A 98 -7.48 -6.33 -1.83
N GLU A 99 -8.78 -6.60 -1.82
CA GLU A 99 -9.33 -7.84 -1.28
C GLU A 99 -8.81 -9.06 -2.06
N TRP A 100 -8.81 -8.98 -3.40
CA TRP A 100 -8.28 -10.05 -4.25
C TRP A 100 -6.79 -10.32 -4.02
N LEU A 101 -6.01 -9.28 -3.70
CA LEU A 101 -4.60 -9.40 -3.34
C LEU A 101 -4.37 -9.95 -1.93
N GLY A 102 -5.42 -10.09 -1.12
CA GLY A 102 -5.34 -10.56 0.27
C GLY A 102 -4.72 -9.55 1.21
N LEU A 103 -4.85 -8.25 0.92
CA LEU A 103 -4.35 -7.18 1.79
C LEU A 103 -5.23 -7.06 3.02
N THR A 104 -4.60 -6.84 4.18
CA THR A 104 -5.34 -6.50 5.41
C THR A 104 -5.94 -5.10 5.27
N PRO A 105 -7.25 -4.92 5.55
CA PRO A 105 -7.87 -3.60 5.53
C PRO A 105 -7.25 -2.70 6.62
N GLY A 106 -7.21 -1.40 6.34
CA GLY A 106 -6.61 -0.40 7.24
C GLY A 106 -7.37 0.93 7.26
N GLY A 107 -8.60 0.92 6.73
CA GLY A 107 -9.51 2.05 6.74
C GLY A 107 -10.42 2.03 7.96
N ASP A 108 -11.47 2.84 7.89
CA ASP A 108 -12.50 2.93 8.92
C ASP A 108 -13.25 1.59 9.03
N ASP A 109 -13.59 1.18 10.25
CA ASP A 109 -14.38 -0.04 10.54
C ASP A 109 -13.86 -1.33 9.86
N ASP A 110 -12.54 -1.54 9.86
CA ASP A 110 -11.87 -2.69 9.21
C ASP A 110 -12.17 -2.79 7.70
N SER A 111 -12.40 -1.65 7.04
CA SER A 111 -12.64 -1.57 5.59
C SER A 111 -11.40 -1.09 4.80
N TYR A 112 -11.51 -1.04 3.47
CA TYR A 112 -10.50 -0.41 2.61
C TYR A 112 -10.74 1.09 2.39
N PHE A 113 -11.73 1.68 3.07
CA PHE A 113 -12.15 3.07 2.86
C PHE A 113 -11.67 3.96 4.00
N GLN A 114 -11.14 5.13 3.65
CA GLN A 114 -10.77 6.17 4.61
C GLN A 114 -11.60 7.43 4.34
N THR A 115 -12.38 7.84 5.33
CA THR A 115 -13.22 9.02 5.26
C THR A 115 -12.47 10.26 5.72
N PHE A 116 -12.52 11.34 4.94
CA PHE A 116 -11.94 12.63 5.34
C PHE A 116 -12.79 13.80 4.83
N GLY A 117 -12.79 14.90 5.58
CA GLY A 117 -13.47 16.12 5.18
C GLY A 117 -12.70 16.87 4.10
N MET A 118 -13.33 17.15 2.96
CA MET A 118 -12.78 17.98 1.90
C MET A 118 -13.61 19.27 1.75
N LYS A 119 -12.92 20.41 1.60
CA LYS A 119 -13.57 21.67 1.20
C LYS A 119 -13.61 21.75 -0.32
N THR A 120 -14.80 21.73 -0.90
CA THR A 120 -14.99 21.86 -2.35
C THR A 120 -15.38 23.29 -2.68
N GLY A 121 -14.47 24.04 -3.29
CA GLY A 121 -14.69 25.43 -3.73
C GLY A 121 -14.16 26.49 -2.75
N ALA A 122 -13.49 27.49 -3.31
CA ALA A 122 -13.26 28.78 -2.67
C ALA A 122 -14.19 29.79 -3.34
N ALA A 123 -15.05 30.45 -2.57
CA ALA A 123 -15.77 31.61 -3.08
C ALA A 123 -14.74 32.72 -3.34
N LEU A 124 -14.41 32.97 -4.60
CA LEU A 124 -13.69 34.17 -4.98
C LEU A 124 -14.67 35.33 -4.83
N THR A 125 -14.63 36.02 -3.70
CA THR A 125 -15.33 37.29 -3.57
C THR A 125 -14.60 38.29 -4.48
N GLU A 126 -15.25 38.71 -5.56
CA GLU A 126 -14.82 39.81 -6.41
C GLU A 126 -14.57 41.04 -5.51
N ALA A 127 -13.35 41.60 -5.58
CA ALA A 127 -13.03 42.84 -4.88
C ALA A 127 -13.77 43.99 -5.57
N ALA A 128 -14.70 44.60 -4.84
CA ALA A 128 -15.43 45.81 -5.22
C ALA A 128 -14.54 47.04 -5.26
#